data_AF-A0A328SSF3-F1
#
_entry.id   AF-A0A328SSF3-F1
#
_cell.length_a   1.000
_cell.length_b   1.000
_cell.length_c   1.000
_cell.angle_alpha   90.00
_cell.angle_beta   90.00
_cell.angle_gamma   90.00
#
_symmetry.space_group_name_H-M   'P 1'
#
loop_
_entity.id
_entity.type
_entity.pdbx_description
1 polymer ?
#
loop_
_entity_poly.entity_id
_entity_poly.type
_entity_poly.pdbx_seq_one_letter_code
_entity_poly.pdbx_strand_id
1 'polypeptide(L)'
;MNAINSTFRQNNADCAGAIINLQRATINGCEFNNNYAEGHGIVILNIANYNNQKNQPQLALSNSLITNNNYIEDSMIANSYLATITDCLITNNSCGEGMIFNNATLKITGTKTYNNEVLGWGGIIQNEGNLTATNNLFMNTTGAFNGGVICIYHGDTSIISTNVFDSNEANEFDGMGGCISVKDSKNTTIRLNTFKNNRAFEGGAIYSDTTSIDICYNKFINNRAEYVGSAISNYGDNFKIRYNNFTANVVSNDGTNLNNYGSKVTVTGNVNYNGKKYPSTVENVGDKGQIIYNRFEDTIKAVTTTTTVSALSGVVGDRITLTATVKDNTGTAVEGGRVIFKLNGVTLKDNGKLSGSSNPLKVYVSNGIATTTIIADLSMKSISQISASYIGTTLYEKSNSNTAKAQIKLRSARIVVTSNVKTIKQGQTLTITATVYDTTNGKDSTNLVKYSDEFVYFKVNGITLKDSKGNMLKAKIVNGVATVNYTVPLGLSGVTDGKTMTPKNHTILAGFYNKNYNEDIRNTSYFQVERSNITIAIANATVNNKTHTLSLTATIRDYLGNIVAGPNKCVIKINGVSLKNGTEAMYYYSTNGVLKINNIKIPAYNKYTSIEIVTQDRLAYKNQRNTTSTIRVVN
;
A
#
# COMPACT_ATOMS: atom_id res chain seq x y z
N MET A 1 16.15 -28.60 -10.10
CA MET A 1 17.32 -28.95 -9.25
C MET A 1 17.58 -27.81 -8.29
N ASN A 2 17.89 -28.12 -7.02
CA ASN A 2 18.39 -27.13 -6.06
C ASN A 2 19.79 -27.57 -5.60
N ALA A 3 20.81 -26.78 -5.92
CA ALA A 3 22.16 -26.94 -5.39
C ALA A 3 22.40 -25.84 -4.35
N ILE A 4 22.69 -26.22 -3.12
CA ILE A 4 22.87 -25.28 -2.01
C ILE A 4 24.18 -25.63 -1.31
N ASN A 5 25.07 -24.65 -1.13
CA ASN A 5 26.36 -24.82 -0.45
C ASN A 5 27.17 -26.02 -0.96
N SER A 6 27.14 -26.26 -2.27
CA SER A 6 27.77 -27.39 -2.93
C SER A 6 29.05 -26.95 -3.65
N THR A 7 30.05 -27.82 -3.70
CA THR A 7 31.33 -27.56 -4.38
C THR A 7 31.48 -28.45 -5.61
N PHE A 8 31.68 -27.82 -6.77
CA PHE A 8 31.97 -28.42 -8.07
C PHE A 8 33.40 -28.05 -8.44
N ARG A 9 34.34 -28.96 -8.18
CA ARG A 9 35.77 -28.68 -8.39
C ARG A 9 36.46 -29.73 -9.25
N GLN A 10 37.43 -29.30 -10.05
CA GLN A 10 38.26 -30.20 -10.86
C GLN A 10 37.46 -31.10 -11.79
N ASN A 11 36.27 -30.66 -12.21
CA ASN A 11 35.52 -31.39 -13.22
C ASN A 11 36.19 -31.19 -14.58
N ASN A 12 36.30 -32.28 -15.33
CA ASN A 12 36.74 -32.30 -16.71
C ASN A 12 35.60 -32.87 -17.56
N ALA A 13 35.16 -32.16 -18.60
CA ALA A 13 34.06 -32.61 -19.45
C ALA A 13 34.17 -32.08 -20.88
N ASP A 14 33.85 -32.92 -21.85
CA ASP A 14 33.79 -32.55 -23.27
C ASP A 14 32.58 -31.64 -23.58
N CYS A 15 31.51 -31.74 -22.79
CA CYS A 15 30.31 -30.91 -22.82
C CYS A 15 29.72 -30.82 -21.40
N ALA A 16 29.40 -29.60 -20.96
CA ALA A 16 28.76 -29.31 -19.66
C ALA A 16 29.46 -29.80 -18.37
N GLY A 17 30.53 -29.12 -17.92
CA GLY A 17 31.40 -29.54 -16.82
C GLY A 17 30.85 -29.55 -15.38
N ALA A 18 29.65 -28.99 -15.11
CA ALA A 18 29.07 -29.10 -13.76
C ALA A 18 27.55 -29.27 -13.74
N ILE A 19 26.79 -28.38 -14.40
CA ILE A 19 25.32 -28.37 -14.30
C ILE A 19 24.69 -28.15 -15.68
N ILE A 20 23.82 -29.07 -16.08
CA ILE A 20 22.86 -28.86 -17.18
C ILE A 20 21.49 -28.61 -16.58
N ASN A 21 20.94 -27.40 -16.77
CA ASN A 21 19.57 -27.08 -16.42
C ASN A 21 18.64 -27.19 -17.63
N LEU A 22 17.72 -28.16 -17.57
CA LEU A 22 16.70 -28.40 -18.60
C LEU A 22 15.31 -27.90 -18.23
N GLN A 23 15.13 -27.42 -17.00
CA GLN A 23 13.87 -26.93 -16.45
C GLN A 23 14.19 -25.80 -15.45
N ARG A 24 13.97 -25.99 -14.15
CA ARG A 24 14.28 -24.97 -13.14
C ARG A 24 15.48 -25.38 -12.29
N ALA A 25 16.47 -24.51 -12.18
CA ALA A 25 17.63 -24.65 -11.31
C ALA A 25 17.74 -23.47 -10.33
N THR A 26 17.95 -23.77 -9.06
CA THR A 26 18.37 -22.78 -8.05
C THR A 26 19.72 -23.22 -7.49
N ILE A 27 20.73 -22.38 -7.70
CA ILE A 27 22.11 -22.60 -7.26
C ILE A 27 22.42 -21.46 -6.28
N ASN A 28 22.70 -21.81 -5.03
CA ASN A 28 22.92 -20.83 -3.97
C ASN A 28 24.11 -21.23 -3.10
N GLY A 29 25.03 -20.29 -2.84
CA GLY A 29 26.18 -20.57 -1.96
C GLY A 29 27.17 -21.59 -2.52
N CYS A 30 27.14 -21.87 -3.83
CA CYS A 30 27.94 -22.94 -4.41
C CYS A 30 29.32 -22.44 -4.85
N GLU A 31 30.27 -23.36 -4.97
CA GLU A 31 31.62 -23.09 -5.47
C GLU A 31 31.87 -23.87 -6.77
N PHE A 32 32.36 -23.19 -7.80
CA PHE A 32 32.81 -23.76 -9.07
C PHE A 32 34.30 -23.43 -9.24
N ASN A 33 35.17 -24.39 -8.93
CA ASN A 33 36.60 -24.14 -8.82
C ASN A 33 37.46 -25.08 -9.69
N ASN A 34 38.42 -24.55 -10.44
CA ASN A 34 39.37 -25.37 -11.21
C ASN A 34 38.68 -26.36 -12.17
N ASN A 35 37.52 -26.00 -12.72
CA ASN A 35 36.89 -26.82 -13.75
C ASN A 35 37.54 -26.53 -15.10
N TYR A 36 37.69 -27.57 -15.90
CA TYR A 36 38.38 -27.53 -17.18
C TYR A 36 37.53 -28.21 -18.25
N ALA A 37 37.63 -27.72 -19.48
CA ALA A 37 37.19 -28.46 -20.66
C ALA A 37 38.09 -28.15 -21.84
N GLU A 38 38.49 -29.21 -22.53
CA GLU A 38 39.14 -29.15 -23.84
C GLU A 38 38.02 -29.28 -24.90
N GLY A 39 37.75 -28.23 -25.68
CA GLY A 39 36.63 -28.18 -26.64
C GLY A 39 35.39 -27.41 -26.14
N HIS A 40 34.19 -27.88 -26.51
CA HIS A 40 32.90 -27.18 -26.36
C HIS A 40 32.24 -27.24 -24.96
N GLY A 41 33.04 -27.29 -23.89
CA GLY A 41 32.54 -27.47 -22.52
C GLY A 41 31.97 -26.20 -21.88
N ILE A 42 30.95 -26.35 -21.02
CA ILE A 42 30.25 -25.24 -20.33
C ILE A 42 30.08 -25.58 -18.84
N VAL A 43 30.45 -24.73 -17.87
CA VAL A 43 30.22 -25.05 -16.43
C VAL A 43 28.72 -25.18 -16.13
N ILE A 44 27.93 -24.20 -16.57
CA ILE A 44 26.48 -24.15 -16.35
C ILE A 44 25.77 -23.91 -17.68
N LEU A 45 25.06 -24.92 -18.15
CA LEU A 45 24.28 -24.86 -19.39
C LEU A 45 22.79 -24.74 -19.08
N ASN A 46 22.16 -23.62 -19.45
CA ASN A 46 20.72 -23.40 -19.32
C ASN A 46 20.02 -23.47 -20.68
N ILE A 47 19.54 -24.67 -21.03
CA ILE A 47 19.03 -25.01 -22.37
C ILE A 47 17.74 -25.83 -22.28
N ALA A 48 16.90 -25.81 -23.31
CA ALA A 48 15.67 -26.60 -23.31
C ALA A 48 15.96 -28.09 -23.45
N ASN A 49 15.05 -28.88 -22.88
CA ASN A 49 14.96 -30.28 -23.21
C ASN A 49 14.40 -30.44 -24.63
N TYR A 50 15.17 -31.06 -25.52
CA TYR A 50 14.77 -31.37 -26.92
C TYR A 50 13.41 -32.08 -26.99
N ASN A 51 13.07 -32.88 -25.97
CA ASN A 51 11.84 -33.68 -25.92
C ASN A 51 10.64 -32.97 -25.27
N ASN A 52 10.79 -31.76 -24.72
CA ASN A 52 9.70 -31.12 -23.97
C ASN A 52 9.78 -29.58 -23.96
N GLN A 53 9.24 -28.94 -25.00
CA GLN A 53 9.23 -27.47 -25.16
C GLN A 53 8.23 -26.72 -24.25
N LYS A 54 7.40 -27.42 -23.45
CA LYS A 54 6.36 -26.78 -22.62
C LYS A 54 6.90 -26.03 -21.39
N ASN A 55 8.07 -26.39 -20.88
CA ASN A 55 8.66 -25.77 -19.70
C ASN A 55 9.96 -25.05 -20.08
N GLN A 56 9.88 -23.73 -20.26
CA GLN A 56 11.07 -22.92 -20.54
C GLN A 56 12.03 -22.90 -19.34
N PRO A 57 13.31 -23.25 -19.53
CA PRO A 57 14.28 -23.28 -18.45
C PRO A 57 14.46 -21.95 -17.70
N GLN A 58 14.69 -22.04 -16.40
CA GLN A 58 14.92 -20.92 -15.49
C GLN A 58 16.09 -21.22 -14.56
N LEU A 59 17.16 -20.44 -14.69
CA LEU A 59 18.35 -20.52 -13.84
C LEU A 59 18.36 -19.35 -12.84
N ALA A 60 18.45 -19.67 -11.55
CA ALA A 60 18.75 -18.70 -10.49
C ALA A 60 20.06 -19.07 -9.82
N LEU A 61 21.14 -18.36 -10.15
CA LEU A 61 22.46 -18.49 -9.56
C LEU A 61 22.69 -17.34 -8.57
N SER A 62 23.07 -17.65 -7.33
CA SER A 62 23.22 -16.64 -6.30
C SER A 62 24.29 -16.97 -5.26
N ASN A 63 24.91 -15.93 -4.69
CA ASN A 63 25.87 -16.06 -3.58
C ASN A 63 26.98 -17.10 -3.82
N SER A 64 27.35 -17.31 -5.08
CA SER A 64 28.23 -18.42 -5.49
C SER A 64 29.60 -17.88 -5.91
N LEU A 65 30.63 -18.72 -5.72
CA LEU A 65 32.00 -18.46 -6.10
C LEU A 65 32.35 -19.24 -7.37
N ILE A 66 32.82 -18.56 -8.40
CA ILE A 66 33.24 -19.16 -9.67
C ILE A 66 34.67 -18.73 -9.93
N THR A 67 35.64 -19.64 -9.80
CA THR A 67 37.05 -19.26 -9.82
C THR A 67 38.01 -20.30 -10.42
N ASN A 68 39.08 -19.83 -11.07
CA ASN A 68 40.14 -20.65 -11.64
C ASN A 68 39.64 -21.64 -12.70
N ASN A 69 38.52 -21.36 -13.37
CA ASN A 69 38.03 -22.22 -14.42
C ASN A 69 38.65 -21.82 -15.76
N ASN A 70 38.97 -22.79 -16.61
CA ASN A 70 39.66 -22.57 -17.89
C ASN A 70 38.95 -23.32 -19.03
N TYR A 71 38.48 -22.59 -20.04
CA TYR A 71 37.68 -23.09 -21.17
C TYR A 71 38.19 -22.51 -22.49
N ILE A 72 38.86 -23.28 -23.34
CA ILE A 72 39.64 -22.69 -24.45
C ILE A 72 38.76 -22.24 -25.63
N GLU A 73 37.62 -22.89 -25.89
CA GLU A 73 36.81 -22.62 -27.09
C GLU A 73 35.42 -22.03 -26.81
N ASP A 74 34.88 -22.19 -25.60
CA ASP A 74 33.46 -21.94 -25.31
C ASP A 74 33.21 -21.12 -24.03
N SER A 75 31.94 -20.90 -23.70
CA SER A 75 31.50 -20.13 -22.52
C SER A 75 31.44 -20.93 -21.22
N MET A 76 31.73 -20.28 -20.08
CA MET A 76 31.54 -20.93 -18.78
C MET A 76 30.06 -21.07 -18.38
N ILE A 77 29.25 -20.06 -18.68
CA ILE A 77 27.81 -20.10 -18.44
C ILE A 77 27.13 -19.78 -19.77
N ALA A 78 26.34 -20.72 -20.28
CA ALA A 78 25.55 -20.49 -21.48
C ALA A 78 24.06 -20.45 -21.13
N ASN A 79 23.38 -19.39 -21.55
CA ASN A 79 21.98 -19.16 -21.31
C ASN A 79 21.18 -18.98 -22.60
N SER A 80 20.22 -19.88 -22.82
CA SER A 80 19.24 -19.79 -23.90
C SER A 80 17.79 -19.60 -23.45
N TYR A 81 17.59 -19.32 -22.16
CA TYR A 81 16.26 -18.99 -21.61
C TYR A 81 16.37 -17.87 -20.55
N LEU A 82 15.71 -18.02 -19.40
CA LEU A 82 15.76 -17.04 -18.33
C LEU A 82 16.88 -17.39 -17.35
N ALA A 83 17.83 -16.49 -17.18
CA ALA A 83 18.86 -16.59 -16.15
C ALA A 83 18.90 -15.35 -15.26
N THR A 84 19.05 -15.57 -13.95
CA THR A 84 19.33 -14.54 -12.96
C THR A 84 20.60 -14.90 -12.20
N ILE A 85 21.58 -14.01 -12.20
CA ILE A 85 22.84 -14.13 -11.47
C ILE A 85 22.89 -13.01 -10.43
N THR A 86 22.99 -13.35 -9.15
CA THR A 86 22.89 -12.36 -8.05
C THR A 86 23.98 -12.55 -7.01
N ASP A 87 24.65 -11.47 -6.62
CA ASP A 87 25.61 -11.47 -5.50
C ASP A 87 26.69 -12.57 -5.61
N CYS A 88 27.13 -12.89 -6.83
CA CYS A 88 28.17 -13.88 -7.06
C CYS A 88 29.56 -13.23 -7.10
N LEU A 89 30.60 -14.05 -6.93
CA LEU A 89 32.00 -13.66 -7.14
C LEU A 89 32.58 -14.52 -8.27
N ILE A 90 32.96 -13.89 -9.38
CA ILE A 90 33.53 -14.57 -10.55
C ILE A 90 34.95 -14.06 -10.77
N THR A 91 35.97 -14.87 -10.53
CA THR A 91 37.36 -14.37 -10.51
C THR A 91 38.39 -15.36 -11.00
N ASN A 92 39.44 -14.87 -11.67
CA ASN A 92 40.57 -15.68 -12.16
C ASN A 92 40.13 -16.79 -13.11
N ASN A 93 39.13 -16.53 -13.96
CA ASN A 93 38.72 -17.49 -14.98
C ASN A 93 39.24 -17.07 -16.36
N SER A 94 39.47 -18.05 -17.23
CA SER A 94 39.87 -17.83 -18.62
C SER A 94 38.91 -18.57 -19.54
N CYS A 95 38.39 -17.91 -20.58
CA CYS A 95 37.51 -18.54 -21.57
C CYS A 95 37.79 -18.09 -23.01
N GLY A 96 37.43 -18.95 -23.98
CA GLY A 96 37.57 -18.70 -25.41
C GLY A 96 36.58 -17.66 -25.91
N GLU A 97 35.28 -17.89 -25.74
CA GLU A 97 34.25 -16.90 -26.06
C GLU A 97 33.87 -16.08 -24.82
N GLY A 98 32.63 -15.59 -24.70
CA GLY A 98 32.19 -14.91 -23.49
C GLY A 98 32.08 -15.84 -22.28
N MET A 99 32.55 -15.41 -21.12
CA MET A 99 32.42 -16.19 -19.87
C MET A 99 30.95 -16.51 -19.55
N ILE A 100 30.07 -15.56 -19.86
CA ILE A 100 28.62 -15.72 -19.83
C ILE A 100 28.10 -15.42 -21.23
N PHE A 101 27.65 -16.44 -21.96
CA PHE A 101 26.92 -16.29 -23.21
C PHE A 101 25.42 -16.26 -22.95
N ASN A 102 24.74 -15.26 -23.50
CA ASN A 102 23.29 -15.11 -23.39
C ASN A 102 22.67 -14.80 -24.75
N ASN A 103 21.88 -15.73 -25.30
CA ASN A 103 21.02 -15.49 -26.47
C ASN A 103 19.52 -15.40 -26.12
N ALA A 104 19.21 -15.25 -24.83
CA ALA A 104 17.84 -15.09 -24.33
C ALA A 104 17.76 -13.98 -23.26
N THR A 105 17.24 -14.23 -22.06
CA THR A 105 17.10 -13.17 -21.04
C THR A 105 18.04 -13.39 -19.87
N LEU A 106 18.96 -12.45 -19.67
CA LEU A 106 19.90 -12.44 -18.55
C LEU A 106 19.68 -11.21 -17.66
N LYS A 107 19.52 -11.47 -16.35
CA LYS A 107 19.64 -10.44 -15.32
C LYS A 107 20.84 -10.72 -14.43
N ILE A 108 21.76 -9.78 -14.33
CA ILE A 108 22.92 -9.86 -13.43
C ILE A 108 22.92 -8.68 -12.46
N THR A 109 22.95 -8.97 -11.16
CA THR A 109 22.85 -7.94 -10.11
C THR A 109 23.80 -8.20 -8.94
N GLY A 110 24.43 -7.15 -8.41
CA GLY A 110 25.25 -7.25 -7.19
C GLY A 110 26.50 -8.14 -7.33
N THR A 111 26.80 -8.60 -8.54
CA THR A 111 27.87 -9.56 -8.82
C THR A 111 29.19 -8.83 -9.00
N LYS A 112 30.26 -9.45 -8.52
CA LYS A 112 31.63 -8.93 -8.63
C LYS A 112 32.44 -9.83 -9.53
N THR A 113 33.16 -9.22 -10.47
CA THR A 113 34.03 -9.92 -11.40
C THR A 113 35.43 -9.29 -11.38
N TYR A 114 36.47 -10.13 -11.25
CA TYR A 114 37.86 -9.69 -11.13
C TYR A 114 38.82 -10.61 -11.88
N ASN A 115 39.85 -10.05 -12.52
CA ASN A 115 40.98 -10.81 -13.08
C ASN A 115 40.50 -11.97 -13.98
N ASN A 116 39.47 -11.73 -14.78
CA ASN A 116 39.01 -12.74 -15.74
C ASN A 116 39.53 -12.36 -17.13
N GLU A 117 39.80 -13.37 -17.93
CA GLU A 117 40.36 -13.23 -19.26
C GLU A 117 39.44 -13.90 -20.29
N VAL A 118 39.13 -13.18 -21.36
CA VAL A 118 38.40 -13.70 -22.53
C VAL A 118 39.34 -13.63 -23.71
N LEU A 119 39.66 -14.78 -24.30
CA LEU A 119 40.66 -14.92 -25.36
C LEU A 119 40.12 -14.68 -26.77
N GLY A 120 38.79 -14.68 -26.96
CA GLY A 120 38.14 -14.55 -28.25
C GLY A 120 37.30 -13.28 -28.38
N TRP A 121 36.26 -13.35 -29.19
CA TRP A 121 35.59 -12.16 -29.74
C TRP A 121 34.68 -11.41 -28.76
N GLY A 122 34.28 -12.07 -27.66
CA GLY A 122 33.33 -11.55 -26.69
C GLY A 122 33.96 -10.84 -25.49
N GLY A 123 33.09 -10.36 -24.61
CA GLY A 123 33.44 -9.91 -23.26
C GLY A 123 33.06 -10.96 -22.21
N ILE A 124 33.30 -10.68 -20.93
CA ILE A 124 32.78 -11.49 -19.81
C ILE A 124 31.30 -11.83 -19.96
N ILE A 125 30.52 -10.88 -20.48
CA ILE A 125 29.16 -11.13 -20.91
C ILE A 125 29.11 -10.93 -22.42
N GLN A 126 28.88 -12.00 -23.16
CA GLN A 126 28.49 -11.95 -24.56
C GLN A 126 26.97 -12.09 -24.65
N ASN A 127 26.31 -11.05 -25.14
CA ASN A 127 24.86 -10.94 -25.11
C ASN A 127 24.27 -10.72 -26.51
N GLU A 128 23.47 -11.68 -26.94
CA GLU A 128 22.65 -11.66 -28.15
C GLU A 128 21.14 -11.57 -27.86
N GLY A 129 20.75 -11.62 -26.59
CA GLY A 129 19.35 -11.45 -26.17
C GLY A 129 19.09 -10.16 -25.38
N ASN A 130 18.22 -10.24 -24.38
CA ASN A 130 17.92 -9.17 -23.43
C ASN A 130 18.87 -9.21 -22.23
N LEU A 131 19.47 -8.07 -21.90
CA LEU A 131 20.37 -7.92 -20.75
C LEU A 131 19.85 -6.88 -19.76
N THR A 132 19.83 -7.24 -18.49
CA THR A 132 19.76 -6.26 -17.38
C THR A 132 20.96 -6.45 -16.46
N ALA A 133 21.93 -5.55 -16.53
CA ALA A 133 23.12 -5.55 -15.68
C ALA A 133 23.07 -4.37 -14.72
N THR A 134 22.89 -4.63 -13.42
CA THR A 134 22.77 -3.57 -12.40
C THR A 134 23.55 -3.78 -11.12
N ASN A 135 24.10 -2.71 -10.54
CA ASN A 135 24.83 -2.76 -9.26
C ASN A 135 26.00 -3.77 -9.23
N ASN A 136 26.63 -4.04 -10.38
CA ASN A 136 27.76 -4.96 -10.46
C ASN A 136 29.09 -4.19 -10.40
N LEU A 137 30.15 -4.92 -10.05
CA LEU A 137 31.53 -4.45 -10.10
C LEU A 137 32.33 -5.32 -11.07
N PHE A 138 32.83 -4.72 -12.13
CA PHE A 138 33.69 -5.35 -13.14
C PHE A 138 35.06 -4.70 -13.10
N MET A 139 36.08 -5.48 -12.77
CA MET A 139 37.42 -4.94 -12.55
C MET A 139 38.52 -5.85 -13.09
N ASN A 140 39.60 -5.25 -13.58
CA ASN A 140 40.80 -5.97 -14.04
C ASN A 140 40.46 -7.12 -14.99
N THR A 141 39.52 -6.89 -15.89
CA THR A 141 39.08 -7.90 -16.84
C THR A 141 39.67 -7.58 -18.20
N THR A 142 40.17 -8.60 -18.88
CA THR A 142 40.77 -8.47 -20.21
C THR A 142 39.94 -9.24 -21.23
N GLY A 143 39.52 -8.58 -22.31
CA GLY A 143 38.88 -9.20 -23.47
C GLY A 143 39.71 -9.03 -24.74
N ALA A 144 39.81 -10.08 -25.55
CA ALA A 144 40.74 -10.10 -26.67
C ALA A 144 40.31 -9.24 -27.88
N PHE A 145 39.01 -8.94 -28.07
CA PHE A 145 38.58 -8.11 -29.21
C PHE A 145 37.44 -7.11 -28.92
N ASN A 146 36.27 -7.53 -28.41
CA ASN A 146 35.15 -6.59 -28.22
C ASN A 146 34.63 -6.59 -26.79
N GLY A 147 34.47 -5.38 -26.23
CA GLY A 147 33.79 -5.17 -24.96
C GLY A 147 34.50 -5.92 -23.86
N GLY A 148 35.60 -5.37 -23.32
CA GLY A 148 36.44 -6.05 -22.32
C GLY A 148 35.66 -6.67 -21.15
N VAL A 149 34.44 -6.19 -20.90
CA VAL A 149 33.48 -6.80 -19.98
C VAL A 149 32.17 -7.23 -20.65
N ILE A 150 31.52 -6.39 -21.44
CA ILE A 150 30.20 -6.65 -22.02
C ILE A 150 30.26 -6.43 -23.53
N CYS A 151 30.06 -7.50 -24.29
CA CYS A 151 29.84 -7.43 -25.73
C CYS A 151 28.37 -7.70 -26.02
N ILE A 152 27.69 -6.73 -26.63
CA ILE A 152 26.31 -6.89 -27.13
C ILE A 152 26.38 -7.01 -28.65
N TYR A 153 25.87 -8.12 -29.19
CA TYR A 153 25.83 -8.40 -30.62
C TYR A 153 24.43 -8.87 -31.00
N HIS A 154 23.72 -8.17 -31.90
CA HIS A 154 22.30 -8.47 -32.23
C HIS A 154 21.32 -8.44 -31.04
N GLY A 155 21.72 -7.85 -29.91
CA GLY A 155 20.90 -7.83 -28.70
C GLY A 155 19.60 -7.04 -28.87
N ASP A 156 18.51 -7.58 -28.33
CA ASP A 156 17.19 -6.95 -28.35
C ASP A 156 17.15 -5.67 -27.49
N THR A 157 16.95 -5.81 -26.17
CA THR A 157 16.89 -4.70 -25.23
C THR A 157 17.89 -4.89 -24.10
N SER A 158 18.80 -3.94 -23.94
CA SER A 158 19.84 -3.98 -22.91
C SER A 158 19.79 -2.75 -21.99
N ILE A 159 19.75 -2.99 -20.68
CA ILE A 159 19.82 -1.96 -19.64
C ILE A 159 21.02 -2.22 -18.75
N ILE A 160 22.05 -1.39 -18.89
CA ILE A 160 23.28 -1.44 -18.10
C ILE A 160 23.28 -0.24 -17.18
N SER A 161 23.03 -0.44 -15.88
CA SER A 161 22.94 0.70 -14.97
C SER A 161 23.46 0.53 -13.55
N THR A 162 24.03 1.59 -13.00
CA THR A 162 24.54 1.61 -11.61
C THR A 162 25.69 0.62 -11.38
N ASN A 163 26.46 0.29 -12.41
CA ASN A 163 27.65 -0.57 -12.31
C ASN A 163 28.93 0.27 -12.17
N VAL A 164 29.99 -0.37 -11.70
CA VAL A 164 31.35 0.17 -11.71
C VAL A 164 32.21 -0.72 -12.61
N PHE A 165 32.85 -0.11 -13.59
CA PHE A 165 33.83 -0.73 -14.48
C PHE A 165 35.18 -0.06 -14.21
N ASP A 166 36.14 -0.77 -13.61
CA ASP A 166 37.46 -0.24 -13.26
C ASP A 166 38.60 -1.07 -13.85
N SER A 167 39.48 -0.42 -14.62
CA SER A 167 40.70 -1.06 -15.13
C SER A 167 40.43 -2.30 -15.99
N ASN A 168 39.38 -2.26 -16.82
CA ASN A 168 39.10 -3.29 -17.81
C ASN A 168 39.72 -2.92 -19.16
N GLU A 169 40.15 -3.92 -19.91
CA GLU A 169 40.90 -3.76 -21.15
C GLU A 169 40.29 -4.61 -22.25
N ALA A 170 40.02 -3.98 -23.40
CA ALA A 170 39.95 -4.68 -24.67
C ALA A 170 41.31 -4.53 -25.36
N ASN A 171 41.72 -5.52 -26.15
CA ASN A 171 43.02 -5.54 -26.85
C ASN A 171 43.43 -4.16 -27.41
N GLU A 172 44.67 -3.76 -27.10
CA GLU A 172 45.19 -2.43 -27.41
C GLU A 172 45.45 -2.17 -28.90
N PHE A 173 45.45 -3.20 -29.75
CA PHE A 173 45.78 -3.10 -31.17
C PHE A 173 44.56 -2.97 -32.09
N ASP A 174 43.44 -3.62 -31.75
CA ASP A 174 42.21 -3.62 -32.55
C ASP A 174 40.92 -3.73 -31.70
N GLY A 175 41.07 -3.68 -30.38
CA GLY A 175 39.97 -3.89 -29.45
C GLY A 175 39.00 -2.71 -29.36
N MET A 176 37.71 -3.02 -29.26
CA MET A 176 36.64 -2.02 -29.24
C MET A 176 35.92 -2.03 -27.89
N GLY A 177 35.81 -0.88 -27.24
CA GLY A 177 35.04 -0.76 -26.01
C GLY A 177 35.75 -1.42 -24.83
N GLY A 178 36.61 -0.70 -24.10
CA GLY A 178 37.39 -1.30 -23.01
C GLY A 178 36.53 -1.94 -21.92
N CYS A 179 35.27 -1.52 -21.82
CA CYS A 179 34.25 -2.19 -21.02
C CYS A 179 33.13 -2.75 -21.88
N ILE A 180 32.52 -1.90 -22.71
CA ILE A 180 31.27 -2.22 -23.39
C ILE A 180 31.43 -1.98 -24.88
N SER A 181 31.15 -3.02 -25.67
CA SER A 181 30.98 -2.91 -27.12
C SER A 181 29.53 -3.24 -27.46
N VAL A 182 28.89 -2.38 -28.25
CA VAL A 182 27.50 -2.57 -28.70
C VAL A 182 27.47 -2.55 -30.21
N LYS A 183 27.09 -3.68 -30.82
CA LYS A 183 26.99 -3.87 -32.27
C LYS A 183 25.62 -4.43 -32.64
N ASP A 184 24.99 -3.84 -33.66
CA ASP A 184 23.72 -4.30 -34.24
C ASP A 184 22.58 -4.52 -33.23
N SER A 185 22.58 -3.79 -32.11
CA SER A 185 21.52 -3.89 -31.10
C SER A 185 20.30 -3.03 -31.45
N LYS A 186 19.11 -3.50 -31.09
CA LYS A 186 17.87 -2.76 -31.32
C LYS A 186 17.73 -1.58 -30.36
N ASN A 187 17.93 -1.79 -29.05
CA ASN A 187 17.79 -0.76 -28.02
C ASN A 187 18.74 -0.99 -26.84
N THR A 188 19.71 -0.10 -26.65
CA THR A 188 20.61 -0.16 -25.49
C THR A 188 20.59 1.12 -24.66
N THR A 189 20.41 1.00 -23.33
CA THR A 189 20.51 2.11 -22.38
C THR A 189 21.65 1.86 -21.40
N ILE A 190 22.64 2.74 -21.40
CA ILE A 190 23.80 2.71 -20.50
C ILE A 190 23.69 3.91 -19.58
N ARG A 191 23.35 3.71 -18.29
CA ARG A 191 23.09 4.83 -17.39
C ARG A 191 23.55 4.69 -15.94
N LEU A 192 23.93 5.80 -15.32
CA LEU A 192 24.35 5.83 -13.91
C LEU A 192 25.56 4.93 -13.59
N ASN A 193 26.40 4.59 -14.57
CA ASN A 193 27.59 3.78 -14.35
C ASN A 193 28.82 4.66 -14.06
N THR A 194 29.86 4.06 -13.50
CA THR A 194 31.20 4.65 -13.38
C THR A 194 32.19 3.81 -14.17
N PHE A 195 32.78 4.39 -15.21
CA PHE A 195 33.85 3.82 -16.03
C PHE A 195 35.16 4.50 -15.65
N LYS A 196 36.08 3.75 -15.05
CA LYS A 196 37.36 4.26 -14.57
C LYS A 196 38.53 3.44 -15.13
N ASN A 197 39.59 4.11 -15.59
CA ASN A 197 40.85 3.46 -15.99
C ASN A 197 40.72 2.38 -17.07
N ASN A 198 39.65 2.38 -17.87
CA ASN A 198 39.45 1.33 -18.87
C ASN A 198 40.20 1.67 -20.16
N ARG A 199 40.59 0.65 -20.92
CA ARG A 199 41.47 0.77 -22.07
C ARG A 199 40.98 -0.03 -23.28
N ALA A 200 41.13 0.53 -24.48
CA ALA A 200 40.89 -0.16 -25.76
C ALA A 200 41.67 0.51 -26.89
N PHE A 201 41.62 -0.05 -28.09
CA PHE A 201 42.06 0.64 -29.31
C PHE A 201 41.10 1.79 -29.66
N GLU A 202 39.79 1.51 -29.68
CA GLU A 202 38.71 2.49 -29.88
C GLU A 202 37.68 2.43 -28.75
N GLY A 203 37.17 3.59 -28.31
CA GLY A 203 36.13 3.61 -27.29
C GLY A 203 36.67 3.11 -25.95
N GLY A 204 37.58 3.84 -25.32
CA GLY A 204 38.34 3.37 -24.15
C GLY A 204 37.46 2.83 -23.01
N ALA A 205 36.22 3.31 -22.88
CA ALA A 205 35.20 2.62 -22.09
C ALA A 205 34.08 1.99 -22.95
N ILE A 206 33.53 2.74 -23.90
CA ILE A 206 32.37 2.31 -24.70
C ILE A 206 32.65 2.48 -26.19
N TYR A 207 32.40 1.43 -26.94
CA TYR A 207 32.25 1.48 -28.39
C TYR A 207 30.79 1.17 -28.76
N SER A 208 30.21 1.92 -29.70
CA SER A 208 28.87 1.64 -30.22
C SER A 208 28.76 1.81 -31.73
N ASP A 209 28.27 0.76 -32.38
CA ASP A 209 27.90 0.73 -33.79
C ASP A 209 26.53 0.05 -33.92
N THR A 210 25.48 0.84 -33.68
CA THR A 210 24.12 0.32 -33.45
C THR A 210 23.08 1.35 -33.85
N THR A 211 21.86 0.91 -34.17
CA THR A 211 20.81 1.82 -34.65
C THR A 211 20.07 2.59 -33.55
N SER A 212 20.28 2.26 -32.27
CA SER A 212 19.72 3.01 -31.14
C SER A 212 20.47 2.76 -29.83
N ILE A 213 21.05 3.81 -29.27
CA ILE A 213 21.71 3.78 -27.96
C ILE A 213 21.46 5.07 -27.16
N ASP A 214 21.24 4.96 -25.85
CA ASP A 214 21.13 6.07 -24.91
C ASP A 214 22.17 5.91 -23.78
N ILE A 215 23.26 6.68 -23.89
CA ILE A 215 24.34 6.77 -22.90
C ILE A 215 24.10 8.00 -22.05
N CYS A 216 23.63 7.81 -20.81
CA CYS A 216 23.26 8.94 -19.95
C CYS A 216 23.62 8.84 -18.48
N TYR A 217 23.98 9.97 -17.85
CA TYR A 217 24.31 10.05 -16.42
C TYR A 217 25.49 9.16 -15.98
N ASN A 218 26.44 8.87 -16.85
CA ASN A 218 27.62 8.08 -16.50
C ASN A 218 28.80 8.98 -16.08
N LYS A 219 29.75 8.40 -15.33
CA LYS A 219 31.08 8.99 -15.10
C LYS A 219 32.10 8.24 -15.94
N PHE A 220 32.95 8.97 -16.66
CA PHE A 220 34.10 8.44 -17.39
C PHE A 220 35.36 9.10 -16.85
N ILE A 221 36.20 8.34 -16.16
CA ILE A 221 37.37 8.83 -15.44
C ILE A 221 38.61 8.11 -15.95
N ASN A 222 39.56 8.84 -16.53
CA ASN A 222 40.85 8.28 -16.91
C ASN A 222 40.76 7.03 -17.82
N ASN A 223 39.73 6.96 -18.68
CA ASN A 223 39.67 5.92 -19.70
C ASN A 223 40.60 6.30 -20.86
N ARG A 224 41.15 5.30 -21.55
CA ARG A 224 42.16 5.47 -22.58
C ARG A 224 41.77 4.74 -23.86
N ALA A 225 41.91 5.42 -25.00
CA ALA A 225 41.91 4.79 -26.31
C ALA A 225 43.28 4.98 -26.99
N GLU A 226 43.72 4.02 -27.79
CA GLU A 226 44.95 4.19 -28.59
C GLU A 226 44.70 4.92 -29.91
N TYR A 227 43.47 4.94 -30.44
CA TYR A 227 43.12 5.58 -31.70
C TYR A 227 42.12 6.74 -31.54
N VAL A 228 40.86 6.46 -31.15
CA VAL A 228 39.80 7.49 -30.99
C VAL A 228 38.81 7.14 -29.88
N GLY A 229 38.13 8.17 -29.35
CA GLY A 229 37.04 8.00 -28.39
C GLY A 229 37.55 7.49 -27.04
N SER A 230 38.39 8.24 -26.35
CA SER A 230 39.01 7.79 -25.09
C SER A 230 38.00 7.36 -24.02
N ALA A 231 36.80 7.92 -24.02
CA ALA A 231 35.67 7.40 -23.26
C ALA A 231 34.66 6.69 -24.16
N ILE A 232 34.20 7.36 -25.22
CA ILE A 232 33.14 6.85 -26.10
C ILE A 232 33.56 7.02 -27.56
N SER A 233 33.46 5.95 -28.34
CA SER A 233 33.46 5.99 -29.80
C SER A 233 32.11 5.51 -30.34
N ASN A 234 31.40 6.35 -31.09
CA ASN A 234 30.08 6.03 -31.65
C ASN A 234 30.08 6.13 -33.18
N TYR A 235 29.79 5.01 -33.83
CA TYR A 235 29.53 4.89 -35.27
C TYR A 235 28.04 4.72 -35.59
N GLY A 236 27.22 4.38 -34.58
CA GLY A 236 25.79 4.12 -34.74
C GLY A 236 24.91 5.36 -34.92
N ASP A 237 23.89 5.24 -35.77
CA ASP A 237 22.86 6.26 -35.99
C ASP A 237 21.82 6.35 -34.84
N ASN A 238 21.07 7.46 -34.79
CA ASN A 238 19.94 7.68 -33.87
C ASN A 238 20.30 7.49 -32.37
N PHE A 239 21.48 7.97 -31.98
CA PHE A 239 22.02 7.84 -30.64
C PHE A 239 21.68 9.03 -29.73
N LYS A 240 21.82 8.83 -28.42
CA LYS A 240 21.77 9.89 -27.40
C LYS A 240 22.95 9.73 -26.45
N ILE A 241 23.85 10.70 -26.44
CA ILE A 241 24.93 10.83 -25.46
C ILE A 241 24.63 12.07 -24.63
N ARG A 242 24.13 11.91 -23.41
CA ARG A 242 23.58 13.03 -22.65
C ARG A 242 23.81 12.99 -21.15
N TYR A 243 24.03 14.15 -20.53
CA TYR A 243 24.20 14.26 -19.08
C TYR A 243 25.34 13.41 -18.50
N ASN A 244 26.40 13.12 -19.28
CA ASN A 244 27.57 12.39 -18.81
C ASN A 244 28.64 13.35 -18.27
N ASN A 245 29.49 12.85 -17.37
CA ASN A 245 30.65 13.57 -16.88
C ASN A 245 31.94 12.85 -17.30
N PHE A 246 32.78 13.56 -18.02
CA PHE A 246 34.06 13.07 -18.51
C PHE A 246 35.19 13.78 -17.76
N THR A 247 36.10 13.02 -17.18
CA THR A 247 37.24 13.52 -16.44
C THR A 247 38.52 12.82 -16.87
N ALA A 248 39.46 13.60 -17.41
CA ALA A 248 40.80 13.15 -17.73
C ALA A 248 40.91 11.89 -18.60
N ASN A 249 40.03 11.72 -19.59
CA ASN A 249 40.12 10.57 -20.52
C ASN A 249 41.13 10.88 -21.64
N VAL A 250 42.02 9.94 -21.96
CA VAL A 250 43.23 10.19 -22.75
C VAL A 250 43.23 9.42 -24.07
N VAL A 251 43.66 10.05 -25.15
CA VAL A 251 43.94 9.42 -26.44
C VAL A 251 45.18 10.06 -27.07
N SER A 252 45.78 9.37 -28.03
CA SER A 252 46.98 9.78 -28.77
C SER A 252 46.73 10.78 -29.91
N ASN A 253 45.47 11.20 -30.12
CA ASN A 253 45.03 11.98 -31.28
C ASN A 253 44.87 13.48 -30.97
N ASP A 254 44.79 14.30 -32.01
CA ASP A 254 44.49 15.73 -31.93
C ASP A 254 42.97 16.00 -32.03
N GLY A 255 42.52 17.16 -31.55
CA GLY A 255 41.14 17.62 -31.74
C GLY A 255 40.56 18.33 -30.53
N THR A 256 39.24 18.28 -30.40
CA THR A 256 38.51 18.78 -29.24
C THR A 256 38.02 17.65 -28.37
N ASN A 257 37.62 17.93 -27.13
CA ASN A 257 37.09 16.93 -26.21
C ASN A 257 35.90 16.16 -26.81
N LEU A 258 35.10 16.83 -27.63
CA LEU A 258 34.07 16.22 -28.46
C LEU A 258 34.39 16.43 -29.94
N ASN A 259 34.56 15.35 -30.69
CA ASN A 259 34.61 15.38 -32.15
C ASN A 259 33.31 14.78 -32.70
N ASN A 260 32.66 15.50 -33.61
CA ASN A 260 31.42 15.04 -34.26
C ASN A 260 31.55 15.18 -35.78
N TYR A 261 31.58 14.05 -36.46
CA TYR A 261 31.59 13.91 -37.92
C TYR A 261 30.21 13.56 -38.49
N GLY A 262 29.28 13.13 -37.64
CA GLY A 262 27.93 12.76 -38.01
C GLY A 262 27.05 13.94 -38.47
N SER A 263 26.18 13.66 -39.42
CA SER A 263 25.17 14.56 -39.97
C SER A 263 23.91 14.60 -39.09
N LYS A 264 23.25 15.78 -39.04
CA LYS A 264 22.00 15.98 -38.27
C LYS A 264 22.11 15.67 -36.77
N VAL A 265 23.31 15.83 -36.19
CA VAL A 265 23.53 15.66 -34.76
C VAL A 265 23.26 16.98 -34.02
N THR A 266 22.45 16.92 -32.97
CA THR A 266 22.22 18.08 -32.09
C THR A 266 23.31 18.13 -31.02
N VAL A 267 24.15 19.18 -31.03
CA VAL A 267 25.20 19.41 -30.03
C VAL A 267 24.91 20.68 -29.23
N THR A 268 24.27 20.55 -28.07
CA THR A 268 23.83 21.72 -27.27
C THR A 268 23.95 21.49 -25.76
N GLY A 269 24.15 22.56 -24.99
CA GLY A 269 24.20 22.50 -23.52
C GLY A 269 25.42 21.78 -22.93
N ASN A 270 26.38 21.32 -23.75
CA ASN A 270 27.62 20.70 -23.26
C ASN A 270 28.58 21.76 -22.69
N VAL A 271 29.33 21.39 -21.65
CA VAL A 271 30.31 22.24 -20.97
C VAL A 271 31.72 21.80 -21.35
N ASN A 272 32.57 22.74 -21.76
CA ASN A 272 33.99 22.53 -22.10
C ASN A 272 34.27 21.50 -23.23
N TYR A 273 33.30 21.27 -24.11
CA TYR A 273 33.44 20.27 -25.19
C TYR A 273 34.46 20.67 -26.28
N ASN A 274 34.82 21.95 -26.40
CA ASN A 274 35.89 22.46 -27.29
C ASN A 274 37.29 22.47 -26.64
N GLY A 275 37.44 21.95 -25.41
CA GLY A 275 38.76 21.82 -24.79
C GLY A 275 39.67 20.91 -25.61
N LYS A 276 40.99 21.11 -25.52
CA LYS A 276 41.99 20.34 -26.29
C LYS A 276 42.90 19.46 -25.44
N LYS A 277 42.72 19.49 -24.12
CA LYS A 277 43.57 18.75 -23.18
C LYS A 277 43.30 17.25 -23.22
N TYR A 278 42.06 16.88 -23.48
CA TYR A 278 41.58 15.49 -23.56
C TYR A 278 40.83 15.31 -24.89
N PRO A 279 41.53 15.47 -26.03
CA PRO A 279 40.92 15.43 -27.36
C PRO A 279 40.23 14.08 -27.58
N SER A 280 39.24 14.04 -28.47
CA SER A 280 38.49 12.82 -28.83
C SER A 280 38.05 12.03 -27.58
N THR A 281 37.59 12.73 -26.53
CA THR A 281 36.97 12.07 -25.36
C THR A 281 35.68 11.39 -25.77
N VAL A 282 34.89 12.08 -26.57
CA VAL A 282 33.77 11.51 -27.32
C VAL A 282 34.07 11.70 -28.80
N GLU A 283 34.16 10.58 -29.52
CA GLU A 283 34.23 10.53 -30.97
C GLU A 283 32.87 10.09 -31.50
N ASN A 284 32.26 10.88 -32.38
CA ASN A 284 31.01 10.52 -33.03
C ASN A 284 31.13 10.59 -34.56
N VAL A 285 30.82 9.48 -35.22
CA VAL A 285 30.68 9.34 -36.67
C VAL A 285 29.22 9.12 -37.07
N GLY A 286 28.38 8.56 -36.19
CA GLY A 286 26.98 8.26 -36.48
C GLY A 286 26.09 9.49 -36.68
N ASP A 287 24.99 9.32 -37.41
CA ASP A 287 24.07 10.40 -37.80
C ASP A 287 22.82 10.49 -36.90
N LYS A 288 22.07 11.60 -37.03
CA LYS A 288 20.72 11.81 -36.46
C LYS A 288 20.63 11.67 -34.94
N GLY A 289 21.74 11.88 -34.23
CA GLY A 289 21.80 11.74 -32.78
C GLY A 289 21.73 13.04 -31.97
N GLN A 290 21.91 12.91 -30.67
CA GLN A 290 21.97 14.03 -29.72
C GLN A 290 23.21 13.87 -28.82
N ILE A 291 24.05 14.90 -28.77
CA ILE A 291 25.14 15.02 -27.80
C ILE A 291 24.85 16.25 -26.96
N ILE A 292 24.18 16.08 -25.82
CA ILE A 292 23.61 17.20 -25.08
C ILE A 292 23.89 17.16 -23.58
N TYR A 293 24.14 18.33 -23.00
CA TYR A 293 24.29 18.48 -21.53
C TYR A 293 25.40 17.61 -20.91
N ASN A 294 26.42 17.23 -21.66
CA ASN A 294 27.60 16.55 -21.14
C ASN A 294 28.61 17.56 -20.58
N ARG A 295 29.46 17.12 -19.65
CA ARG A 295 30.53 17.94 -19.08
C ARG A 295 31.88 17.29 -19.29
N PHE A 296 32.84 18.09 -19.75
CA PHE A 296 34.22 17.68 -19.95
C PHE A 296 35.10 18.47 -18.96
N GLU A 297 35.51 17.84 -17.88
CA GLU A 297 36.18 18.50 -16.76
C GLU A 297 37.60 17.94 -16.57
N ASP A 298 38.52 18.78 -16.10
CA ASP A 298 39.90 18.35 -15.81
C ASP A 298 40.02 17.53 -14.52
N THR A 299 39.08 17.74 -13.59
CA THR A 299 39.05 17.10 -12.28
C THR A 299 37.62 16.64 -11.95
N ILE A 300 37.49 15.63 -11.09
CA ILE A 300 36.18 15.11 -10.71
C ILE A 300 35.50 16.15 -9.83
N LYS A 301 34.53 16.89 -10.39
CA LYS A 301 33.68 17.82 -9.63
C LYS A 301 32.21 17.56 -9.93
N ALA A 302 31.49 17.06 -8.94
CA ALA A 302 30.03 17.03 -9.03
C ALA A 302 29.47 18.43 -8.75
N VAL A 303 28.40 18.78 -9.46
CA VAL A 303 27.79 20.09 -9.39
C VAL A 303 26.91 20.17 -8.13
N THR A 304 27.13 21.17 -7.29
CA THR A 304 26.30 21.36 -6.10
C THR A 304 24.85 21.65 -6.49
N THR A 305 23.91 21.14 -5.71
CA THR A 305 22.47 21.34 -5.95
C THR A 305 21.79 22.03 -4.78
N THR A 306 20.68 22.69 -5.08
CA THR A 306 19.74 23.23 -4.09
C THR A 306 18.40 22.54 -4.29
N THR A 307 17.89 21.92 -3.23
CA THR A 307 16.53 21.33 -3.21
C THR A 307 15.59 22.24 -2.43
N THR A 308 14.39 22.49 -2.96
CA THR A 308 13.30 23.15 -2.25
C THR A 308 12.06 22.26 -2.27
N VAL A 309 11.13 22.49 -1.33
CA VAL A 309 9.90 21.71 -1.22
C VAL A 309 8.71 22.64 -1.06
N SER A 310 7.60 22.30 -1.70
CA SER A 310 6.36 23.06 -1.59
C SER A 310 5.63 22.72 -0.28
N ALA A 311 4.84 23.68 0.21
CA ALA A 311 3.93 23.41 1.32
C ALA A 311 2.91 22.32 0.95
N LEU A 312 2.47 21.55 1.94
CA LEU A 312 1.55 20.43 1.77
C LEU A 312 0.27 20.65 2.58
N SER A 313 -0.89 20.46 1.96
CA SER A 313 -2.16 20.44 2.68
C SER A 313 -3.10 19.38 2.12
N GLY A 314 -3.91 18.76 2.97
CA GLY A 314 -4.93 17.81 2.54
C GLY A 314 -5.82 17.32 3.66
N VAL A 315 -6.62 16.30 3.36
CA VAL A 315 -7.51 15.65 4.31
C VAL A 315 -7.26 14.14 4.27
N VAL A 316 -7.35 13.47 5.43
CA VAL A 316 -7.19 12.00 5.53
C VAL A 316 -8.06 11.29 4.48
N GLY A 317 -7.49 10.32 3.76
CA GLY A 317 -8.16 9.54 2.72
C GLY A 317 -8.20 10.19 1.34
N ASP A 318 -7.89 11.49 1.20
CA ASP A 318 -7.77 12.14 -0.11
C ASP A 318 -6.40 11.92 -0.74
N ARG A 319 -6.33 12.09 -2.07
CA ARG A 319 -5.07 12.18 -2.82
C ARG A 319 -4.40 13.52 -2.53
N ILE A 320 -3.15 13.48 -2.08
CA ILE A 320 -2.32 14.66 -1.84
C ILE A 320 -1.06 14.58 -2.71
N THR A 321 -0.60 15.73 -3.21
CA THR A 321 0.58 15.83 -4.09
C THR A 321 1.74 16.45 -3.34
N LEU A 322 2.90 15.79 -3.41
CA LEU A 322 4.16 16.26 -2.84
C LEU A 322 5.07 16.68 -4.00
N THR A 323 5.65 17.87 -3.89
CA THR A 323 6.48 18.46 -4.95
C THR A 323 7.77 19.01 -4.35
N ALA A 324 8.91 18.65 -4.96
CA ALA A 324 10.21 19.23 -4.70
C ALA A 324 10.81 19.77 -5.99
N THR A 325 11.57 20.85 -5.89
CA THR A 325 12.36 21.40 -7.00
C THR A 325 13.84 21.20 -6.71
N VAL A 326 14.61 20.79 -7.70
CA VAL A 326 16.06 20.62 -7.62
C VAL A 326 16.71 21.44 -8.72
N LYS A 327 17.60 22.35 -8.32
CA LYS A 327 18.38 23.20 -9.22
C LYS A 327 19.86 23.01 -8.96
N ASP A 328 20.68 23.17 -9.98
CA ASP A 328 22.12 23.20 -9.82
C ASP A 328 22.61 24.57 -9.32
N ASN A 329 23.92 24.71 -9.13
CA ASN A 329 24.55 25.93 -8.63
C ASN A 329 24.47 27.13 -9.59
N THR A 330 24.03 26.93 -10.84
CA THR A 330 23.74 27.99 -11.82
C THR A 330 22.27 28.40 -11.83
N GLY A 331 21.43 27.69 -11.06
CA GLY A 331 19.98 27.87 -11.06
C GLY A 331 19.25 27.10 -12.15
N THR A 332 19.96 26.27 -12.92
CA THR A 332 19.41 25.43 -13.99
C THR A 332 18.68 24.23 -13.39
N ALA A 333 17.59 23.82 -14.03
CA ALA A 333 16.80 22.67 -13.61
C ALA A 333 17.63 21.36 -13.71
N VAL A 334 17.67 20.60 -12.62
CA VAL A 334 18.38 19.30 -12.59
C VAL A 334 17.52 18.24 -13.27
N GLU A 335 18.13 17.49 -14.20
CA GLU A 335 17.52 16.27 -14.75
C GLU A 335 18.19 15.04 -14.12
N GLY A 336 17.40 14.07 -13.67
CA GLY A 336 17.89 12.82 -13.11
C GLY A 336 18.07 12.83 -11.59
N GLY A 337 18.40 11.66 -11.06
CA GLY A 337 18.43 11.42 -9.62
C GLY A 337 17.04 11.26 -9.02
N ARG A 338 16.95 11.23 -7.69
CA ARG A 338 15.68 11.03 -6.99
C ARG A 338 15.57 11.86 -5.72
N VAL A 339 14.35 12.23 -5.38
CA VAL A 339 13.99 12.88 -4.13
C VAL A 339 13.31 11.89 -3.20
N ILE A 340 13.63 11.97 -1.91
CA ILE A 340 12.93 11.30 -0.83
C ILE A 340 12.24 12.36 0.04
N PHE A 341 10.93 12.26 0.18
CA PHE A 341 10.15 13.16 1.04
C PHE A 341 10.13 12.68 2.50
N LYS A 342 10.11 13.62 3.43
CA LYS A 342 9.96 13.38 4.87
C LYS A 342 8.85 14.26 5.44
N LEU A 343 8.00 13.69 6.29
CA LEU A 343 6.96 14.43 7.03
C LEU A 343 7.32 14.41 8.52
N ASN A 344 7.48 15.59 9.15
CA ASN A 344 8.07 15.74 10.48
C ASN A 344 9.37 14.93 10.67
N GLY A 345 10.23 14.89 9.65
CA GLY A 345 11.48 14.13 9.67
C GLY A 345 11.35 12.62 9.39
N VAL A 346 10.13 12.06 9.37
CA VAL A 346 9.90 10.64 9.07
C VAL A 346 9.86 10.42 7.56
N THR A 347 10.63 9.45 7.08
CA THR A 347 10.74 9.13 5.64
C THR A 347 9.45 8.50 5.10
N LEU A 348 8.92 9.08 4.03
CA LEU A 348 7.81 8.50 3.27
C LEU A 348 8.27 7.22 2.56
N LYS A 349 7.49 6.15 2.73
CA LYS A 349 7.81 4.82 2.21
C LYS A 349 7.15 4.57 0.86
N ASP A 350 7.67 3.61 0.11
CA ASP A 350 7.21 3.25 -1.24
C ASP A 350 5.72 2.82 -1.31
N ASN A 351 5.15 2.37 -0.19
CA ASN A 351 3.71 2.12 -0.03
C ASN A 351 2.85 3.41 0.15
N GLY A 352 3.46 4.60 0.07
CA GLY A 352 2.79 5.89 0.25
C GLY A 352 2.47 6.26 1.69
N LYS A 353 3.01 5.53 2.69
CA LYS A 353 2.76 5.75 4.12
C LYS A 353 4.05 6.08 4.87
N LEU A 354 3.92 6.47 6.15
CA LEU A 354 5.06 6.70 7.05
C LEU A 354 5.61 5.42 7.68
N SER A 355 4.92 4.29 7.51
CA SER A 355 5.28 2.98 8.06
C SER A 355 4.79 1.84 7.16
N GLY A 356 5.12 0.59 7.51
CA GLY A 356 4.67 -0.61 6.78
C GLY A 356 5.53 -1.00 5.58
N SER A 357 6.63 -0.28 5.33
CA SER A 357 7.69 -0.68 4.39
C SER A 357 9.05 -0.19 4.88
N SER A 358 10.10 -0.96 4.60
CA SER A 358 11.49 -0.59 4.87
C SER A 358 12.02 0.39 3.81
N ASN A 359 11.51 0.33 2.58
CA ASN A 359 12.01 1.08 1.43
C ASN A 359 11.47 2.52 1.38
N PRO A 360 12.33 3.52 1.11
CA PRO A 360 11.88 4.89 0.89
C PRO A 360 11.17 5.02 -0.47
N LEU A 361 10.14 5.87 -0.54
CA LEU A 361 9.58 6.30 -1.82
C LEU A 361 10.59 7.23 -2.50
N LYS A 362 11.20 6.77 -3.59
CA LYS A 362 12.16 7.54 -4.36
C LYS A 362 11.48 8.10 -5.62
N VAL A 363 11.31 9.42 -5.67
CA VAL A 363 10.62 10.12 -6.75
C VAL A 363 11.65 10.66 -7.74
N TYR A 364 11.53 10.31 -9.02
CA TYR A 364 12.47 10.77 -10.05
C TYR A 364 12.37 12.28 -10.25
N VAL A 365 13.51 12.94 -10.47
CA VAL A 365 13.55 14.37 -10.82
C VAL A 365 13.59 14.49 -12.33
N SER A 366 12.58 15.16 -12.90
CA SER A 366 12.55 15.53 -14.31
C SER A 366 12.25 17.01 -14.45
N ASN A 367 13.01 17.68 -15.31
CA ASN A 367 13.02 19.12 -15.51
C ASN A 367 13.09 19.89 -14.18
N GLY A 368 13.97 19.46 -13.28
CA GLY A 368 14.15 20.05 -11.96
C GLY A 368 12.99 19.81 -10.99
N ILE A 369 12.02 18.95 -11.30
CA ILE A 369 10.84 18.71 -10.48
C ILE A 369 10.71 17.24 -10.13
N ALA A 370 10.53 16.93 -8.85
CA ALA A 370 10.10 15.63 -8.37
C ALA A 370 8.70 15.75 -7.76
N THR A 371 7.73 15.09 -8.39
CA THR A 371 6.32 15.13 -7.97
C THR A 371 5.77 13.72 -7.79
N THR A 372 5.04 13.49 -6.70
CA THR A 372 4.30 12.24 -6.47
C THR A 372 2.98 12.49 -5.78
N THR A 373 2.02 11.58 -5.96
CA THR A 373 0.71 11.64 -5.29
C THR A 373 0.51 10.41 -4.42
N ILE A 374 0.10 10.61 -3.18
CA ILE A 374 -0.22 9.54 -2.21
C ILE A 374 -1.63 9.75 -1.64
N ILE A 375 -2.17 8.73 -0.97
CA ILE A 375 -3.38 8.88 -0.16
C ILE A 375 -2.95 9.32 1.24
N ALA A 376 -3.50 10.42 1.74
CA ALA A 376 -3.19 10.92 3.07
C ALA A 376 -3.65 9.91 4.14
N ASP A 377 -2.70 9.33 4.88
CA ASP A 377 -3.00 8.35 5.91
C ASP A 377 -3.36 9.02 7.25
N LEU A 378 -4.14 8.34 8.10
CA LEU A 378 -4.48 8.82 9.43
C LEU A 378 -3.23 9.12 10.28
N SER A 379 -2.14 8.38 10.09
CA SER A 379 -0.86 8.65 10.76
C SER A 379 -0.28 10.02 10.45
N MET A 380 -0.76 10.68 9.38
CA MET A 380 -0.29 12.00 8.95
C MET A 380 -1.09 13.15 9.57
N LYS A 381 -2.15 12.89 10.35
CA LYS A 381 -3.03 13.95 10.90
C LYS A 381 -2.30 15.00 11.76
N SER A 382 -1.14 14.65 12.32
CA SER A 382 -0.34 15.49 13.23
C SER A 382 0.92 16.04 12.57
N ILE A 383 1.10 15.89 11.25
CA ILE A 383 2.23 16.49 10.57
C ILE A 383 2.09 18.01 10.56
N SER A 384 3.23 18.70 10.73
CA SER A 384 3.32 20.16 10.68
C SER A 384 4.35 20.64 9.65
N GLN A 385 5.27 19.76 9.24
CA GLN A 385 6.38 20.06 8.35
C GLN A 385 6.60 18.97 7.30
N ILE A 386 7.07 19.39 6.13
CA ILE A 386 7.56 18.56 5.04
C ILE A 386 8.98 18.99 4.67
N SER A 387 9.86 18.03 4.38
CA SER A 387 11.17 18.25 3.78
C SER A 387 11.46 17.24 2.68
N ALA A 388 12.47 17.52 1.86
CA ALA A 388 12.90 16.69 0.75
C ALA A 388 14.42 16.53 0.74
N SER A 389 14.90 15.32 0.45
CA SER A 389 16.30 15.00 0.27
C SER A 389 16.52 14.54 -1.16
N TYR A 390 17.22 15.34 -1.98
CA TYR A 390 17.73 14.90 -3.27
C TYR A 390 18.98 14.05 -3.05
N ILE A 391 18.96 12.81 -3.52
CA ILE A 391 20.04 11.84 -3.24
C ILE A 391 21.24 11.95 -4.18
N GLY A 392 21.25 12.97 -5.06
CA GLY A 392 22.31 13.17 -6.02
C GLY A 392 22.24 12.25 -7.24
N THR A 393 23.16 12.48 -8.14
CA THR A 393 23.57 11.58 -9.22
C THR A 393 25.09 11.55 -9.27
N THR A 394 25.62 10.93 -10.30
CA THR A 394 27.01 11.06 -10.69
C THR A 394 27.40 12.51 -11.03
N LEU A 395 26.50 13.26 -11.66
CA LEU A 395 26.71 14.64 -12.11
C LEU A 395 26.43 15.67 -10.99
N TYR A 396 25.47 15.38 -10.13
CA TYR A 396 24.92 16.32 -9.17
C TYR A 396 25.11 15.83 -7.73
N GLU A 397 25.64 16.68 -6.87
CA GLU A 397 25.72 16.41 -5.44
C GLU A 397 24.34 16.29 -4.79
N LYS A 398 24.28 15.57 -3.68
CA LYS A 398 23.09 15.51 -2.83
C LYS A 398 22.79 16.87 -2.19
N SER A 399 21.52 17.17 -1.98
CA SER A 399 21.09 18.36 -1.23
C SER A 399 19.80 18.09 -0.45
N ASN A 400 19.60 18.87 0.60
CA ASN A 400 18.39 18.81 1.42
C ASN A 400 17.65 20.13 1.31
N SER A 401 16.32 20.07 1.30
CA SER A 401 15.50 21.25 1.45
C SER A 401 15.44 21.71 2.90
N ASN A 402 15.18 23.00 3.08
CA ASN A 402 14.56 23.49 4.31
C ASN A 402 13.15 22.86 4.47
N THR A 403 12.57 22.98 5.66
CA THR A 403 11.20 22.52 5.92
C THR A 403 10.18 23.52 5.36
N ALA A 404 9.13 23.02 4.73
CA ALA A 404 7.91 23.78 4.44
C ALA A 404 6.76 23.33 5.35
N LYS A 405 5.70 24.15 5.44
CA LYS A 405 4.51 23.84 6.23
C LYS A 405 3.77 22.64 5.64
N ALA A 406 3.33 21.72 6.50
CA ALA A 406 2.46 20.61 6.13
C ALA A 406 1.24 20.55 7.07
N GLN A 407 0.06 20.19 6.55
CA GLN A 407 -1.13 19.98 7.37
C GLN A 407 -2.11 18.99 6.73
N ILE A 408 -2.37 17.87 7.42
CA ILE A 408 -3.43 16.93 7.03
C ILE A 408 -4.56 17.01 8.06
N LYS A 409 -5.74 17.40 7.61
CA LYS A 409 -6.93 17.52 8.47
C LYS A 409 -7.66 16.19 8.56
N LEU A 410 -8.38 15.98 9.66
CA LEU A 410 -9.43 14.95 9.72
C LEU A 410 -10.62 15.35 8.86
N ARG A 411 -11.43 14.37 8.49
CA ARG A 411 -12.68 14.55 7.77
C ARG A 411 -13.78 15.10 8.67
N SER A 412 -14.80 15.69 8.06
CA SER A 412 -16.03 16.08 8.75
C SER A 412 -17.15 15.14 8.36
N ALA A 413 -18.04 14.85 9.31
CA ALA A 413 -19.22 14.05 9.05
C ALA A 413 -20.41 14.52 9.88
N ARG A 414 -21.60 14.15 9.40
CA ARG A 414 -22.90 14.36 10.04
C ARG A 414 -23.64 13.03 10.12
N ILE A 415 -24.42 12.84 11.17
CA ILE A 415 -25.29 11.67 11.33
C ILE A 415 -26.74 12.14 11.45
N VAL A 416 -27.67 11.34 10.94
CA VAL A 416 -29.12 11.53 11.08
C VAL A 416 -29.71 10.24 11.61
N VAL A 417 -30.41 10.30 12.74
CA VAL A 417 -31.09 9.12 13.30
C VAL A 417 -32.61 9.23 13.13
N THR A 418 -33.21 8.17 12.60
CA THR A 418 -34.65 8.03 12.41
C THR A 418 -35.13 6.70 12.95
N SER A 419 -36.45 6.56 13.06
CA SER A 419 -37.12 5.29 13.31
C SER A 419 -38.14 5.02 12.22
N ASN A 420 -38.45 3.74 11.99
CA ASN A 420 -39.45 3.32 11.00
C ASN A 420 -40.85 3.89 11.28
N VAL A 421 -41.16 4.15 12.55
CA VAL A 421 -42.41 4.80 12.99
C VAL A 421 -42.13 5.83 14.07
N LYS A 422 -42.96 6.87 14.17
CA LYS A 422 -42.89 7.88 15.25
C LYS A 422 -43.64 7.46 16.50
N THR A 423 -44.59 6.55 16.38
CA THR A 423 -45.45 6.07 17.48
C THR A 423 -45.54 4.54 17.42
N ILE A 424 -45.41 3.87 18.56
CA ILE A 424 -45.33 2.40 18.66
C ILE A 424 -45.88 1.89 20.00
N LYS A 425 -46.33 0.63 20.10
CA LYS A 425 -46.77 0.03 21.37
C LYS A 425 -45.63 -0.67 22.12
N GLN A 426 -45.81 -0.86 23.42
CA GLN A 426 -44.90 -1.67 24.24
C GLN A 426 -44.84 -3.11 23.72
N GLY A 427 -43.68 -3.75 23.80
CA GLY A 427 -43.45 -5.11 23.30
C GLY A 427 -43.23 -5.22 21.79
N GLN A 428 -43.53 -4.17 21.00
CA GLN A 428 -43.20 -4.14 19.58
C GLN A 428 -41.74 -3.71 19.34
N THR A 429 -41.22 -4.04 18.17
CA THR A 429 -39.86 -3.70 17.74
C THR A 429 -39.85 -2.40 16.94
N LEU A 430 -39.09 -1.42 17.44
CA LEU A 430 -38.75 -0.18 16.75
C LEU A 430 -37.45 -0.39 15.97
N THR A 431 -37.49 -0.21 14.66
CA THR A 431 -36.27 -0.20 13.84
C THR A 431 -35.70 1.20 13.83
N ILE A 432 -34.49 1.34 14.40
CA ILE A 432 -33.75 2.60 14.49
C ILE A 432 -32.67 2.57 13.42
N THR A 433 -32.63 3.62 12.59
CA THR A 433 -31.69 3.77 11.48
C THR A 433 -30.88 5.03 11.67
N ALA A 434 -29.56 4.90 11.60
CA ALA A 434 -28.64 6.01 11.51
C ALA A 434 -28.03 6.08 10.10
N THR A 435 -28.16 7.22 9.45
CA THR A 435 -27.46 7.53 8.19
C THR A 435 -26.34 8.52 8.46
N VAL A 436 -25.12 8.15 8.08
CA VAL A 436 -23.89 8.92 8.25
C VAL A 436 -23.47 9.48 6.89
N TYR A 437 -23.16 10.76 6.87
CA TYR A 437 -22.72 11.50 5.70
C TYR A 437 -21.32 12.07 5.96
N ASP A 438 -20.37 11.82 5.07
CA ASP A 438 -19.16 12.63 4.94
C ASP A 438 -19.55 14.02 4.44
N THR A 439 -19.09 15.06 5.12
CA THR A 439 -19.38 16.47 4.83
C THR A 439 -18.12 17.28 4.55
N THR A 440 -16.96 16.62 4.43
CA THR A 440 -15.64 17.24 4.27
C THR A 440 -15.59 18.26 3.14
N ASN A 441 -16.23 17.95 2.02
CA ASN A 441 -16.23 18.78 0.80
C ASN A 441 -17.47 19.68 0.68
N GLY A 442 -18.19 19.92 1.77
CA GLY A 442 -19.40 20.76 1.80
C GLY A 442 -20.65 20.12 1.17
N LYS A 443 -20.56 18.87 0.70
CA LYS A 443 -21.68 18.08 0.20
C LYS A 443 -21.78 16.77 0.98
N ASP A 444 -23.02 16.36 1.26
CA ASP A 444 -23.30 15.09 1.91
C ASP A 444 -22.97 13.91 0.99
N SER A 445 -22.16 12.97 1.47
CA SER A 445 -21.82 11.73 0.79
C SER A 445 -21.95 10.55 1.73
N THR A 446 -22.66 9.49 1.34
CA THR A 446 -22.71 8.22 2.09
C THR A 446 -21.48 7.34 1.85
N ASN A 447 -20.58 7.74 0.95
CA ASN A 447 -19.31 7.08 0.73
C ASN A 447 -18.30 7.55 1.78
N LEU A 448 -18.21 6.79 2.89
CA LEU A 448 -17.32 7.08 3.99
C LEU A 448 -15.93 6.48 3.76
N VAL A 449 -14.89 7.14 4.27
CA VAL A 449 -13.55 6.56 4.31
C VAL A 449 -13.49 5.49 5.40
N LYS A 450 -13.38 4.24 4.95
CA LYS A 450 -13.37 3.04 5.80
C LYS A 450 -12.32 3.14 6.91
N TYR A 451 -12.70 2.66 8.09
CA TYR A 451 -11.81 2.42 9.22
C TYR A 451 -12.18 1.08 9.86
N SER A 452 -11.20 0.26 10.23
CA SER A 452 -11.44 -1.15 10.64
C SER A 452 -12.38 -1.28 11.84
N ASP A 453 -12.33 -0.31 12.76
CA ASP A 453 -13.12 -0.33 13.99
C ASP A 453 -14.25 0.70 13.95
N GLU A 454 -14.77 1.04 12.77
CA GLU A 454 -15.88 1.99 12.64
C GLU A 454 -17.22 1.38 13.11
N PHE A 455 -18.04 2.18 13.79
CA PHE A 455 -19.36 1.77 14.24
C PHE A 455 -20.27 2.97 14.55
N VAL A 456 -21.57 2.69 14.62
CA VAL A 456 -22.55 3.58 15.27
C VAL A 456 -22.99 2.95 16.59
N TYR A 457 -23.11 3.76 17.63
CA TYR A 457 -23.76 3.35 18.88
C TYR A 457 -25.07 4.11 19.05
N PHE A 458 -26.02 3.48 19.75
CA PHE A 458 -27.33 4.05 20.02
C PHE A 458 -27.58 4.16 21.52
N LYS A 459 -28.29 5.22 21.93
CA LYS A 459 -28.85 5.36 23.27
C LYS A 459 -30.35 5.66 23.18
N VAL A 460 -31.14 5.02 24.04
CA VAL A 460 -32.56 5.33 24.22
C VAL A 460 -32.77 5.89 25.62
N ASN A 461 -33.36 7.09 25.74
CA ASN A 461 -33.52 7.79 27.02
C ASN A 461 -32.21 7.90 27.83
N GLY A 462 -31.09 8.13 27.13
CA GLY A 462 -29.75 8.20 27.74
C GLY A 462 -29.08 6.86 28.04
N ILE A 463 -29.81 5.74 27.95
CA ILE A 463 -29.28 4.40 28.20
C ILE A 463 -28.67 3.83 26.92
N THR A 464 -27.41 3.40 26.99
CA THR A 464 -26.70 2.81 25.84
C THR A 464 -27.23 1.42 25.54
N LEU A 465 -27.58 1.15 24.28
CA LEU A 465 -27.99 -0.18 23.86
C LEU A 465 -26.81 -1.17 23.99
N LYS A 466 -27.14 -2.37 24.46
CA LYS A 466 -26.16 -3.42 24.73
C LYS A 466 -26.36 -4.63 23.82
N ASP A 467 -25.28 -5.32 23.50
CA ASP A 467 -25.33 -6.63 22.86
C ASP A 467 -25.75 -7.73 23.87
N SER A 468 -25.87 -8.97 23.39
CA SER A 468 -26.23 -10.13 24.23
C SER A 468 -25.22 -10.45 25.33
N LYS A 469 -24.01 -9.88 25.27
CA LYS A 469 -22.95 -10.04 26.27
C LYS A 469 -22.88 -8.86 27.25
N GLY A 470 -23.78 -7.87 27.13
CA GLY A 470 -23.81 -6.68 27.99
C GLY A 470 -22.82 -5.57 27.58
N ASN A 471 -22.09 -5.74 26.48
CA ASN A 471 -21.19 -4.72 25.94
C ASN A 471 -21.95 -3.69 25.13
N MET A 472 -21.37 -2.52 24.89
CA MET A 472 -21.97 -1.52 24.00
C MET A 472 -22.24 -2.14 22.64
N LEU A 473 -23.49 -2.05 22.18
CA LEU A 473 -23.87 -2.52 20.86
C LEU A 473 -23.21 -1.62 19.80
N LYS A 474 -22.24 -2.16 19.07
CA LYS A 474 -21.58 -1.52 17.94
C LYS A 474 -22.30 -1.90 16.65
N ALA A 475 -23.18 -1.03 16.17
CA ALA A 475 -23.89 -1.26 14.93
C ALA A 475 -22.95 -1.06 13.73
N LYS A 476 -22.88 -2.09 12.88
CA LYS A 476 -22.09 -2.05 11.64
C LYS A 476 -22.70 -1.05 10.67
N ILE A 477 -21.83 -0.34 9.96
CA ILE A 477 -22.21 0.60 8.92
C ILE A 477 -22.06 -0.08 7.56
N VAL A 478 -23.09 0.00 6.73
CA VAL A 478 -23.08 -0.49 5.35
C VAL A 478 -23.60 0.63 4.47
N ASN A 479 -22.77 1.11 3.54
CA ASN A 479 -23.08 2.22 2.63
C ASN A 479 -23.61 3.47 3.36
N GLY A 480 -22.95 3.83 4.47
CA GLY A 480 -23.33 4.97 5.30
C GLY A 480 -24.53 4.73 6.21
N VAL A 481 -25.10 3.53 6.26
CA VAL A 481 -26.29 3.23 7.07
C VAL A 481 -26.01 2.19 8.14
N ALA A 482 -26.43 2.43 9.37
CA ALA A 482 -26.42 1.48 10.48
C ALA A 482 -27.83 1.33 11.05
N THR A 483 -28.29 0.09 11.26
CA THR A 483 -29.65 -0.21 11.73
C THR A 483 -29.62 -1.13 12.93
N VAL A 484 -30.49 -0.87 13.90
CA VAL A 484 -30.72 -1.74 15.07
C VAL A 484 -32.21 -1.90 15.34
N ASN A 485 -32.58 -3.08 15.84
CA ASN A 485 -33.94 -3.37 16.29
C ASN A 485 -34.01 -3.22 17.81
N TYR A 486 -34.87 -2.32 18.28
CA TYR A 486 -35.10 -2.03 19.68
C TYR A 486 -36.51 -2.47 20.09
N THR A 487 -36.61 -3.49 20.94
CA THR A 487 -37.90 -3.90 21.51
C THR A 487 -38.30 -2.93 22.61
N VAL A 488 -39.46 -2.28 22.45
CA VAL A 488 -39.98 -1.30 23.40
C VAL A 488 -40.33 -2.03 24.71
N PRO A 489 -39.72 -1.69 25.86
CA PRO A 489 -39.96 -2.40 27.10
C PRO A 489 -41.42 -2.33 27.55
N LEU A 490 -41.90 -3.43 28.15
CA LEU A 490 -43.20 -3.43 28.83
C LEU A 490 -43.18 -2.41 29.97
N GLY A 491 -44.28 -1.66 30.11
CA GLY A 491 -44.40 -0.61 31.12
C GLY A 491 -43.68 0.71 30.79
N LEU A 492 -43.05 0.87 29.62
CA LEU A 492 -42.53 2.17 29.20
C LEU A 492 -43.69 3.19 29.05
N SER A 493 -43.57 4.32 29.74
CA SER A 493 -44.61 5.35 29.81
C SER A 493 -44.93 5.96 28.46
N GLY A 494 -46.19 5.92 28.03
CA GLY A 494 -46.66 6.61 26.82
C GLY A 494 -46.99 8.09 27.02
N VAL A 495 -47.20 8.51 28.26
CA VAL A 495 -47.51 9.90 28.64
C VAL A 495 -46.58 10.41 29.73
N THR A 496 -46.46 11.74 29.86
CA THR A 496 -45.57 12.41 30.81
C THR A 496 -46.02 12.23 32.25
N ASP A 497 -47.33 12.37 32.49
CA ASP A 497 -47.95 12.30 33.80
C ASP A 497 -49.42 11.85 33.69
N GLY A 498 -50.02 11.48 34.83
CA GLY A 498 -51.39 10.98 34.90
C GLY A 498 -52.47 12.07 35.01
N LYS A 499 -52.11 13.35 34.96
CA LYS A 499 -53.04 14.49 35.05
C LYS A 499 -53.35 15.07 33.66
N THR A 500 -52.30 15.43 32.92
CA THR A 500 -52.39 16.05 31.59
C THR A 500 -52.54 15.02 30.47
N MET A 501 -52.06 13.79 30.71
CA MET A 501 -52.00 12.72 29.71
C MET A 501 -51.26 13.12 28.42
N THR A 502 -50.32 14.07 28.51
CA THR A 502 -49.55 14.55 27.35
C THR A 502 -48.65 13.44 26.81
N PRO A 503 -48.65 13.14 25.50
CA PRO A 503 -47.76 12.15 24.90
C PRO A 503 -46.28 12.41 25.24
N LYS A 504 -45.56 11.36 25.61
CA LYS A 504 -44.16 11.45 26.00
C LYS A 504 -43.23 11.16 24.81
N ASN A 505 -42.31 12.10 24.54
CA ASN A 505 -41.21 11.87 23.62
C ASN A 505 -40.07 11.11 24.32
N HIS A 506 -39.70 9.96 23.78
CA HIS A 506 -38.52 9.20 24.16
C HIS A 506 -37.37 9.54 23.23
N THR A 507 -36.18 9.79 23.78
CA THR A 507 -35.01 10.18 22.99
C THR A 507 -34.33 8.98 22.37
N ILE A 508 -33.88 9.14 21.13
CA ILE A 508 -32.95 8.25 20.44
C ILE A 508 -31.72 9.09 20.10
N LEU A 509 -30.56 8.75 20.65
CA LEU A 509 -29.29 9.36 20.27
C LEU A 509 -28.49 8.33 19.48
N ALA A 510 -27.95 8.73 18.33
CA ALA A 510 -26.94 7.96 17.61
C ALA A 510 -25.61 8.72 17.62
N GLY A 511 -24.51 8.01 17.82
CA GLY A 511 -23.16 8.55 17.69
C GLY A 511 -22.30 7.71 16.76
N PHE A 512 -21.54 8.37 15.90
CA PHE A 512 -20.64 7.73 14.94
C PHE A 512 -19.20 7.77 15.44
N TYR A 513 -18.50 6.64 15.30
CA TYR A 513 -17.09 6.50 15.61
C TYR A 513 -16.31 6.05 14.37
N ASN A 514 -15.36 6.88 13.93
CA ASN A 514 -14.35 6.56 12.93
C ASN A 514 -13.18 7.55 13.09
N LYS A 515 -11.94 7.07 13.28
CA LYS A 515 -10.78 7.93 13.56
C LYS A 515 -10.35 8.83 12.40
N ASN A 516 -10.82 8.57 11.19
CA ASN A 516 -10.56 9.43 10.03
C ASN A 516 -11.37 10.73 10.07
N TYR A 517 -12.39 10.80 10.92
CA TYR A 517 -13.28 11.93 11.07
C TYR A 517 -13.06 12.66 12.40
N ASN A 518 -13.50 13.91 12.46
CA ASN A 518 -13.58 14.69 13.68
C ASN A 518 -14.44 13.98 14.74
N GLU A 519 -14.18 14.26 16.01
CA GLU A 519 -14.88 13.64 17.13
C GLU A 519 -16.30 14.21 17.32
N ASP A 520 -17.08 13.62 18.22
CA ASP A 520 -18.40 14.09 18.64
C ASP A 520 -19.49 14.21 17.56
N ILE A 521 -19.47 13.31 16.58
CA ILE A 521 -20.50 13.23 15.53
C ILE A 521 -21.74 12.52 16.10
N ARG A 522 -22.78 13.28 16.48
CA ARG A 522 -23.99 12.76 17.12
C ARG A 522 -25.25 13.44 16.61
N ASN A 523 -26.37 12.73 16.68
CA ASN A 523 -27.70 13.27 16.38
C ASN A 523 -28.75 12.65 17.30
N THR A 524 -29.79 13.41 17.61
CA THR A 524 -30.89 13.00 18.47
C THR A 524 -32.22 13.12 17.72
N SER A 525 -33.05 12.09 17.81
CA SER A 525 -34.44 12.09 17.38
C SER A 525 -35.35 11.52 18.48
N TYR A 526 -36.63 11.37 18.17
CA TYR A 526 -37.64 11.00 19.16
C TYR A 526 -38.67 10.02 18.60
N PHE A 527 -39.23 9.20 19.48
CA PHE A 527 -40.43 8.40 19.23
C PHE A 527 -41.37 8.49 20.44
N GLN A 528 -42.63 8.15 20.24
CA GLN A 528 -43.67 8.10 21.26
C GLN A 528 -44.14 6.67 21.45
N VAL A 529 -44.59 6.37 22.67
CA VAL A 529 -45.15 5.06 22.99
C VAL A 529 -46.65 5.20 23.22
N GLU A 530 -47.44 4.40 22.53
CA GLU A 530 -48.87 4.32 22.79
C GLU A 530 -49.14 3.64 24.14
N ARG A 531 -50.13 4.15 24.86
CA ARG A 531 -50.62 3.46 26.06
C ARG A 531 -51.33 2.16 25.67
N SER A 532 -50.91 1.06 26.26
CA SER A 532 -51.49 -0.25 25.99
C SER A 532 -52.85 -0.43 26.65
N ASN A 533 -53.77 -1.09 25.94
CA ASN A 533 -54.99 -1.61 26.55
C ASN A 533 -54.62 -2.73 27.53
N ILE A 534 -55.46 -2.92 28.56
CA ILE A 534 -55.33 -4.01 29.52
C ILE A 534 -56.64 -4.80 29.62
N THR A 535 -56.53 -6.02 30.13
CA THR A 535 -57.65 -6.91 30.48
C THR A 535 -57.60 -7.23 31.97
N ILE A 536 -58.76 -7.50 32.57
CA ILE A 536 -58.88 -7.90 33.98
C ILE A 536 -59.60 -9.24 34.02
N ALA A 537 -59.02 -10.26 34.62
CA ALA A 537 -59.66 -11.55 34.85
C ALA A 537 -59.95 -11.70 36.35
N ILE A 538 -61.23 -11.83 36.72
CA ILE A 538 -61.66 -12.01 38.12
C ILE A 538 -61.88 -13.49 38.38
N ALA A 539 -61.27 -14.03 39.44
CA ALA A 539 -61.35 -15.42 39.83
C ALA A 539 -61.61 -15.55 41.34
N ASN A 540 -62.17 -16.69 41.73
CA ASN A 540 -62.38 -17.08 43.13
C ASN A 540 -63.18 -16.06 43.96
N ALA A 541 -64.10 -15.33 43.33
CA ALA A 541 -64.93 -14.35 44.01
C ALA A 541 -65.87 -15.06 45.00
N THR A 542 -65.58 -14.93 46.30
CA THR A 542 -66.30 -15.58 47.40
C THR A 542 -66.81 -14.52 48.35
N VAL A 543 -68.11 -14.53 48.61
CA VAL A 543 -68.76 -13.68 49.60
C VAL A 543 -69.19 -14.53 50.78
N ASN A 544 -68.77 -14.17 51.99
CA ASN A 544 -69.34 -14.72 53.21
C ASN A 544 -70.51 -13.85 53.67
N ASN A 545 -71.72 -14.42 53.64
CA ASN A 545 -72.96 -13.71 53.88
C ASN A 545 -73.22 -13.41 55.36
N LYS A 546 -72.71 -14.22 56.30
CA LYS A 546 -72.85 -13.94 57.75
C LYS A 546 -71.95 -12.80 58.22
N THR A 547 -70.72 -12.75 57.72
CA THR A 547 -69.71 -11.77 58.11
C THR A 547 -69.67 -10.55 57.19
N HIS A 548 -70.42 -10.59 56.09
CA HIS A 548 -70.42 -9.59 55.02
C HIS A 548 -69.00 -9.26 54.53
N THR A 549 -68.25 -10.30 54.14
CA THR A 549 -66.87 -10.16 53.66
C THR A 549 -66.68 -10.72 52.25
N LEU A 550 -65.78 -10.10 51.47
CA LEU A 550 -65.39 -10.51 50.12
C LEU A 550 -63.93 -10.97 50.10
N SER A 551 -63.69 -12.12 49.45
CA SER A 551 -62.38 -12.58 49.02
C SER A 551 -62.38 -12.81 47.50
N LEU A 552 -61.35 -12.36 46.79
CA LEU A 552 -61.19 -12.62 45.35
C LEU A 552 -59.72 -12.52 44.92
N THR A 553 -59.42 -13.05 43.74
CA THR A 553 -58.16 -12.77 43.04
C THR A 553 -58.47 -12.21 41.67
N ALA A 554 -57.84 -11.11 41.28
CA ALA A 554 -57.91 -10.60 39.92
C ALA A 554 -56.52 -10.48 39.29
N THR A 555 -56.42 -10.87 38.02
CA THR A 555 -55.18 -10.75 37.25
C THR A 555 -55.36 -9.73 36.13
N ILE A 556 -54.47 -8.76 36.05
CA ILE A 556 -54.45 -7.68 35.06
C ILE A 556 -53.35 -7.99 34.05
N ARG A 557 -53.73 -8.07 32.77
CA ARG A 557 -52.80 -8.40 31.68
C ARG A 557 -52.78 -7.30 30.63
N ASP A 558 -51.63 -7.07 30.02
CA ASP A 558 -51.52 -6.21 28.85
C ASP A 558 -52.17 -6.86 27.61
N TYR A 559 -52.15 -6.16 26.49
CA TYR A 559 -52.73 -6.64 25.23
C TYR A 559 -51.99 -7.84 24.63
N LEU A 560 -50.77 -8.15 25.10
CA LEU A 560 -49.98 -9.33 24.73
C LEU A 560 -50.21 -10.50 25.68
N GLY A 561 -51.05 -10.33 26.71
CA GLY A 561 -51.34 -11.34 27.72
C GLY A 561 -50.33 -11.39 28.88
N ASN A 562 -49.31 -10.54 28.88
CA ASN A 562 -48.34 -10.48 29.99
C ASN A 562 -48.97 -9.82 31.21
N ILE A 563 -48.57 -10.26 32.39
CA ILE A 563 -49.00 -9.62 33.63
C ILE A 563 -48.39 -8.21 33.70
N VAL A 564 -49.22 -7.19 33.95
CA VAL A 564 -48.73 -5.81 33.98
C VAL A 564 -47.80 -5.56 35.16
N ALA A 565 -46.66 -4.91 34.91
CA ALA A 565 -45.70 -4.59 35.96
C ALA A 565 -46.17 -3.45 36.88
N GLY A 566 -45.80 -3.52 38.17
CA GLY A 566 -46.06 -2.49 39.18
C GLY A 566 -47.51 -2.44 39.68
N PRO A 567 -47.79 -1.55 40.67
CA PRO A 567 -49.10 -1.47 41.28
C PRO A 567 -50.15 -0.84 40.37
N ASN A 568 -51.34 -1.42 40.34
CA ASN A 568 -52.52 -0.83 39.71
C ASN A 568 -53.54 -0.49 40.78
N LYS A 569 -53.96 0.78 40.81
CA LYS A 569 -55.03 1.28 41.67
C LYS A 569 -56.38 0.81 41.13
N CYS A 570 -57.15 0.14 41.97
CA CYS A 570 -58.40 -0.52 41.65
C CYS A 570 -59.52 -0.03 42.58
N VAL A 571 -60.73 0.11 42.04
CA VAL A 571 -61.97 0.25 42.80
C VAL A 571 -62.77 -1.04 42.60
N ILE A 572 -63.32 -1.57 43.69
CA ILE A 572 -64.24 -2.70 43.66
C ILE A 572 -65.66 -2.17 43.80
N LYS A 573 -66.57 -2.66 42.96
CA LYS A 573 -68.01 -2.39 43.08
C LYS A 573 -68.78 -3.68 43.31
N ILE A 574 -69.80 -3.60 44.15
CA ILE A 574 -70.74 -4.68 44.44
C ILE A 574 -72.12 -4.24 43.96
N ASN A 575 -72.77 -5.04 43.11
CA ASN A 575 -74.09 -4.72 42.53
C ASN A 575 -74.13 -3.32 41.88
N GLY A 576 -73.03 -2.90 41.24
CA GLY A 576 -72.89 -1.59 40.60
C GLY A 576 -72.45 -0.43 41.51
N VAL A 577 -72.39 -0.62 42.83
CA VAL A 577 -72.03 0.42 43.81
C VAL A 577 -70.58 0.27 44.26
N SER A 578 -69.77 1.34 44.13
CA SER A 578 -68.37 1.35 44.60
C SER A 578 -68.29 1.20 46.11
N LEU A 579 -67.34 0.39 46.58
CA LEU A 579 -67.01 0.31 47.99
C LEU A 579 -66.41 1.65 48.47
N LYS A 580 -66.83 2.11 49.65
CA LYS A 580 -66.45 3.40 50.23
C LYS A 580 -66.07 3.29 51.70
N ASN A 581 -65.18 4.17 52.15
CA ASN A 581 -64.90 4.44 53.55
C ASN A 581 -65.48 5.82 53.88
N GLY A 582 -66.67 5.85 54.49
CA GLY A 582 -67.46 7.08 54.58
C GLY A 582 -67.90 7.57 53.19
N THR A 583 -67.55 8.81 52.85
CA THR A 583 -67.85 9.42 51.54
C THR A 583 -66.81 9.09 50.46
N GLU A 584 -65.62 8.63 50.84
CA GLU A 584 -64.49 8.40 49.94
C GLU A 584 -64.48 6.99 49.35
N ALA A 585 -64.06 6.85 48.09
CA ALA A 585 -63.91 5.55 47.45
C ALA A 585 -62.76 4.74 48.08
N MET A 586 -62.97 3.45 48.35
CA MET A 586 -61.90 2.56 48.77
C MET A 586 -61.06 2.13 47.58
N TYR A 587 -59.74 2.19 47.76
CA TYR A 587 -58.77 1.82 46.74
C TYR A 587 -58.00 0.57 47.15
N TYR A 588 -57.86 -0.34 46.21
CA TYR A 588 -57.06 -1.55 46.35
C TYR A 588 -55.94 -1.53 45.33
N TYR A 589 -54.80 -2.14 45.66
CA TYR A 589 -53.63 -2.12 44.82
C TYR A 589 -53.22 -3.54 44.46
N SER A 590 -53.07 -3.80 43.16
CA SER A 590 -52.42 -5.04 42.71
C SER A 590 -50.91 -4.98 42.96
N THR A 591 -50.28 -6.14 43.10
CA THR A 591 -48.82 -6.29 43.09
C THR A 591 -48.45 -7.09 41.84
N ASN A 592 -47.67 -6.48 40.94
CA ASN A 592 -47.35 -7.04 39.61
C ASN A 592 -48.61 -7.59 38.93
N GLY A 593 -49.61 -6.73 38.72
CA GLY A 593 -50.84 -7.08 38.00
C GLY A 593 -51.75 -8.07 38.71
N VAL A 594 -51.40 -8.61 39.88
CA VAL A 594 -52.27 -9.51 40.66
C VAL A 594 -52.86 -8.76 41.85
N LEU A 595 -54.18 -8.62 41.87
CA LEU A 595 -54.93 -8.10 43.01
C LEU A 595 -55.46 -9.26 43.85
N LYS A 596 -55.00 -9.39 45.10
CA LYS A 596 -55.55 -10.34 46.07
C LYS A 596 -56.35 -9.59 47.13
N ILE A 597 -57.58 -10.00 47.31
CA ILE A 597 -58.52 -9.45 48.29
C ILE A 597 -58.88 -10.58 49.26
N ASN A 598 -58.65 -10.35 50.54
CA ASN A 598 -58.88 -11.34 51.59
C ASN A 598 -59.81 -10.74 52.66
N ASN A 599 -61.03 -11.26 52.72
CA ASN A 599 -62.05 -10.98 53.73
C ASN A 599 -62.28 -9.47 53.99
N ILE A 600 -62.32 -8.65 52.94
CA ILE A 600 -62.65 -7.23 53.08
C ILE A 600 -64.13 -7.08 53.42
N LYS A 601 -64.49 -6.14 54.30
CA LYS A 601 -65.90 -5.86 54.60
C LYS A 601 -66.61 -5.28 53.37
N ILE A 602 -67.81 -5.75 53.11
CA ILE A 602 -68.70 -5.28 52.04
C ILE A 602 -70.10 -4.97 52.61
N PRO A 603 -70.93 -4.16 51.94
CA PRO A 603 -72.31 -3.94 52.38
C PRO A 603 -73.15 -5.23 52.37
N ALA A 604 -74.11 -5.30 53.27
CA ALA A 604 -75.11 -6.36 53.30
C ALA A 604 -76.12 -6.15 52.16
N TYR A 605 -76.37 -7.20 51.39
CA TYR A 605 -77.38 -7.21 50.34
C TYR A 605 -78.22 -8.48 50.43
N ASN A 606 -79.50 -8.40 50.06
CA ASN A 606 -80.37 -9.59 49.95
C ASN A 606 -79.85 -10.60 48.92
N LYS A 607 -79.13 -10.11 47.89
CA LYS A 607 -78.49 -10.93 46.86
C LYS A 607 -77.27 -10.21 46.28
N TYR A 608 -76.17 -10.92 46.15
CA TYR A 608 -74.97 -10.46 45.45
C TYR A 608 -75.05 -10.91 43.99
N THR A 609 -75.25 -9.98 43.05
CA THR A 609 -75.48 -10.26 41.62
C THR A 609 -74.28 -9.93 40.75
N SER A 610 -73.44 -8.97 41.14
CA SER A 610 -72.24 -8.62 40.38
C SER A 610 -71.11 -8.07 41.25
N ILE A 611 -69.88 -8.42 40.86
CA ILE A 611 -68.65 -7.82 41.39
C ILE A 611 -67.86 -7.27 40.22
N GLU A 612 -67.59 -5.97 40.26
CA GLU A 612 -66.83 -5.27 39.23
C GLU A 612 -65.51 -4.75 39.79
N ILE A 613 -64.44 -4.85 39.00
CA ILE A 613 -63.17 -4.21 39.28
C ILE A 613 -62.91 -3.18 38.21
N VAL A 614 -62.61 -1.94 38.62
CA VAL A 614 -62.25 -0.82 37.74
C VAL A 614 -60.83 -0.37 38.08
N THR A 615 -59.94 -0.29 37.09
CA THR A 615 -58.58 0.24 37.27
C THR A 615 -58.50 1.72 36.89
N GLN A 616 -57.53 2.44 37.47
CA GLN A 616 -57.19 3.80 37.03
C GLN A 616 -56.30 3.77 35.78
N ASP A 617 -56.34 4.85 35.00
CA ASP A 617 -55.34 5.15 33.97
C ASP A 617 -53.91 5.21 34.55
N ARG A 618 -52.95 4.61 33.83
CA ARG A 618 -51.51 4.65 34.15
C ARG A 618 -50.72 5.26 32.99
N LEU A 619 -49.49 5.69 33.30
CA LEU A 619 -48.59 6.28 32.29
C LEU A 619 -48.35 5.36 31.09
N ALA A 620 -48.29 4.05 31.31
CA ALA A 620 -48.07 3.05 30.25
C ALA A 620 -49.34 2.33 29.78
N TYR A 621 -50.42 2.33 30.58
CA TYR A 621 -51.59 1.48 30.36
C TYR A 621 -52.90 2.27 30.48
N LYS A 622 -53.87 2.01 29.60
CA LYS A 622 -55.23 2.55 29.71
C LYS A 622 -55.99 1.94 30.89
N ASN A 623 -56.96 2.68 31.42
CA ASN A 623 -57.91 2.12 32.38
C ASN A 623 -58.71 0.96 31.78
N GLN A 624 -59.30 0.13 32.64
CA GLN A 624 -60.20 -0.95 32.23
C GLN A 624 -61.18 -1.28 33.36
N ARG A 625 -62.31 -1.90 33.00
CA ARG A 625 -63.22 -2.54 33.96
C ARG A 625 -63.60 -3.94 33.53
N ASN A 626 -63.85 -4.82 34.50
CA ASN A 626 -64.49 -6.11 34.22
C ASN A 626 -65.42 -6.50 35.37
N THR A 627 -66.48 -7.24 35.06
CA THR A 627 -67.53 -7.66 35.97
C THR A 627 -67.68 -9.18 35.94
N THR A 628 -67.78 -9.81 37.11
CA THR A 628 -68.19 -11.21 37.24
C THR A 628 -69.56 -11.31 37.89
N SER A 629 -70.42 -12.17 37.34
CA SER A 629 -71.65 -12.65 37.97
C SER A 629 -71.47 -14.01 38.64
N THR A 630 -70.34 -14.69 38.39
CA THR A 630 -69.97 -15.94 39.04
C THR A 630 -69.41 -15.64 40.42
N ILE A 631 -70.27 -15.73 41.44
CA ILE A 631 -69.97 -15.40 42.83
C ILE A 631 -70.33 -16.61 43.70
N ARG A 632 -69.36 -17.13 44.45
CA ARG A 632 -69.61 -18.18 45.45
C ARG A 632 -70.07 -17.54 46.75
N VAL A 633 -71.33 -17.70 47.11
CA VAL A 633 -71.85 -17.23 48.40
C VAL A 633 -71.75 -18.37 49.42
N VAL A 634 -71.06 -18.12 50.52
CA VAL A 634 -70.96 -19.03 51.67
C VAL A 634 -71.62 -18.37 52.88
N ASN A 635 -72.23 -19.16 53.77
CA ASN A 635 -72.94 -18.63 54.94
C ASN A 635 -72.06 -18.66 56.19
#